data_AF-A0A2G9TVN3-F1
#
_entry.id   AF-A0A2G9TVN3-F1
#
_cell.length_a   1.000
_cell.length_b   1.000
_cell.length_c   1.000
_cell.angle_alpha   90.00
_cell.angle_beta   90.00
_cell.angle_gamma   90.00
#
_symmetry.space_group_name_H-M   'P 1'
#
loop_
_entity.id
_entity.type
_entity.pdbx_description
1 polymer ?
#
loop_
_entity_poly.entity_id
_entity_poly.type
_entity_poly.pdbx_seq_one_letter_code
_entity_poly.pdbx_strand_id
1 'polypeptide(L)'
;MVVKSNRNGKWVPYHLSDVNKAARVTSTEIFSRHFKGRCLWDSVITSGEKSEPFGNPKRKKQWLGRGQEPELKPDIHGRKAIPCIRWSYKGVVHFGT
;
A
#
# COMPACT_ATOMS: atom_id res chain seq x y z
N MET A 1 11.61 2.24 -8.04
CA MET A 1 10.15 2.52 -8.11
C MET A 1 9.43 1.25 -8.52
N VAL A 2 8.45 0.78 -7.73
CA VAL A 2 7.59 -0.34 -8.16
C VAL A 2 6.54 0.22 -9.11
N VAL A 3 6.68 -0.08 -10.39
CA VAL A 3 5.64 0.24 -11.39
C VAL A 3 4.37 -0.51 -10.97
N LYS A 4 3.21 0.13 -11.01
CA LYS A 4 1.91 -0.49 -10.70
C LYS A 4 1.04 -0.48 -11.96
N SER A 5 0.35 -1.57 -12.26
CA SER A 5 -0.72 -1.61 -13.27
C SER A 5 -2.08 -1.64 -12.60
N ASN A 6 -3.07 -1.06 -13.27
CA ASN A 6 -4.47 -1.26 -12.89
C ASN A 6 -4.95 -2.58 -13.49
N ARG A 7 -5.32 -3.53 -12.63
CA ARG A 7 -6.00 -4.78 -13.02
C ARG A 7 -7.34 -4.82 -12.30
N ASN A 8 -8.44 -4.82 -13.07
CA ASN A 8 -9.82 -4.86 -12.57
C ASN A 8 -10.12 -3.81 -11.49
N GLY A 9 -9.65 -2.57 -11.67
CA GLY A 9 -9.86 -1.47 -10.73
C GLY A 9 -8.91 -1.48 -9.53
N LYS A 10 -7.99 -2.45 -9.42
CA LYS A 10 -7.00 -2.54 -8.35
C LYS A 10 -5.60 -2.26 -8.89
N TRP A 11 -4.87 -1.36 -8.22
CA TRP A 11 -3.47 -1.10 -8.52
C TRP A 11 -2.57 -2.18 -7.92
N VAL A 12 -2.02 -3.04 -8.78
CA VAL A 12 -1.13 -4.14 -8.38
C VAL A 12 0.28 -3.89 -8.90
N PRO A 13 1.33 -4.43 -8.26
CA PRO A 13 2.68 -4.39 -8.81
C PRO A 13 2.69 -4.89 -10.26
N TYR A 14 3.23 -4.07 -11.16
CA TYR A 14 3.13 -4.21 -12.61
C TYR A 14 3.68 -5.55 -13.10
N HIS A 15 4.83 -5.95 -12.57
CA HIS A 15 5.52 -7.16 -12.95
C HIS A 15 6.01 -7.93 -11.72
N LEU A 16 5.49 -9.13 -11.54
CA LEU A 16 6.04 -10.12 -10.61
C LEU A 16 6.90 -11.06 -11.44
N SER A 17 8.18 -11.19 -11.08
CA SER A 17 9.02 -12.25 -11.65
C SER A 17 8.46 -13.62 -11.28
N ASP A 18 8.81 -14.66 -12.04
CA ASP A 18 8.35 -16.02 -11.73
C ASP A 18 8.84 -16.51 -10.36
N VAL A 19 10.02 -16.05 -9.94
CA VAL A 19 10.52 -16.24 -8.56
C VAL A 19 9.59 -15.60 -7.53
N ASN A 20 9.14 -14.37 -7.76
CA ASN A 20 8.20 -13.71 -6.85
C ASN A 20 6.83 -14.40 -6.82
N LYS A 21 6.38 -14.95 -7.96
CA LYS A 21 5.14 -15.74 -8.02
C LYS A 21 5.28 -17.04 -7.23
N ALA A 22 6.34 -17.82 -7.49
CA ALA A 22 6.62 -19.08 -6.82
C ALA A 22 6.75 -18.87 -5.31
N ALA A 23 7.55 -17.88 -4.88
CA ALA A 23 7.72 -17.56 -3.46
C ALA A 23 6.39 -17.24 -2.77
N ARG A 24 5.48 -16.51 -3.44
CA ARG A 24 4.14 -16.22 -2.91
C ARG A 24 3.28 -17.46 -2.76
N VAL A 25 3.28 -18.36 -3.75
CA VAL A 25 2.53 -19.62 -3.69
C VAL A 25 3.06 -20.46 -2.52
N THR A 26 4.37 -20.71 -2.49
CA THR A 26 5.01 -21.52 -1.43
C THR A 26 4.76 -20.93 -0.04
N SER A 27 4.92 -19.62 0.14
CA SER A 27 4.68 -18.96 1.43
C SER A 27 3.22 -19.10 1.88
N THR A 28 2.28 -18.95 0.95
CA THR A 28 0.84 -19.05 1.24
C THR A 28 0.45 -20.49 1.59
N GLU A 29 1.01 -21.49 0.90
CA GLU A 29 0.77 -22.91 1.21
C GLU A 29 1.30 -23.30 2.58
N ILE A 30 2.54 -22.93 2.89
CA ILE A 30 3.18 -23.16 4.20
C ILE A 30 2.32 -22.54 5.29
N PHE A 31 1.97 -21.26 5.11
CA PHE A 31 1.14 -20.53 6.06
C PHE A 31 -0.23 -21.19 6.26
N SER A 32 -0.93 -21.52 5.19
CA SER A 32 -2.25 -22.16 5.24
C SER A 32 -2.21 -23.49 5.99
N ARG A 33 -1.18 -24.32 5.75
CA ARG A 33 -1.00 -25.60 6.46
C ARG A 33 -0.71 -25.40 7.95
N HIS A 34 0.16 -24.46 8.31
CA HIS A 34 0.53 -24.22 9.72
C HIS A 34 -0.59 -23.65 10.59
N PHE A 35 -1.49 -22.86 9.98
CA PHE A 35 -2.58 -22.20 10.69
C PHE A 35 -3.95 -22.85 10.46
N LYS A 36 -4.00 -23.99 9.77
CA LYS A 36 -5.24 -24.77 9.61
C LYS A 36 -5.79 -25.17 11.00
N GLY A 37 -6.90 -24.56 11.40
CA GLY A 37 -7.55 -24.81 12.69
C GLY A 37 -7.08 -23.94 13.87
N ARG A 38 -6.19 -22.96 13.65
CA ARG A 38 -5.76 -22.00 14.69
C ARG A 38 -6.08 -20.56 14.28
N CYS A 39 -6.52 -19.74 15.24
CA CYS A 39 -6.69 -18.31 15.02
C CYS A 39 -5.33 -17.62 15.09
N LEU A 40 -4.76 -17.32 13.92
CA LEU A 40 -3.49 -16.58 13.80
C LEU A 40 -3.63 -15.14 14.32
N TRP A 41 -4.77 -14.52 14.02
CA TRP A 41 -4.95 -13.07 14.14
C TRP A 41 -4.74 -12.57 15.57
N ASP A 42 -4.96 -13.44 16.55
CA ASP A 42 -4.80 -13.12 17.97
C ASP A 42 -3.36 -12.79 18.37
N SER A 43 -2.37 -13.33 17.65
CA SER A 43 -0.95 -13.25 18.02
C SER A 43 -0.09 -12.46 17.03
N VAL A 44 -0.66 -12.00 15.91
CA VAL A 44 0.10 -11.27 14.87
C VAL A 44 0.08 -9.78 15.13
N ILE A 45 1.27 -9.19 15.23
CA ILE A 45 1.49 -7.76 15.13
C ILE A 45 2.12 -7.49 13.76
N THR A 46 1.45 -6.68 12.94
CA THR A 46 1.92 -6.22 11.64
C THR A 46 2.53 -4.84 11.78
N SER A 47 3.62 -4.57 11.06
CA SER A 47 4.22 -3.24 10.96
C SER A 47 4.22 -2.77 9.51
N GLY A 48 4.00 -1.49 9.31
CA GLY A 48 4.10 -0.87 7.99
C GLY A 48 4.59 0.57 8.09
N GLU A 49 5.45 0.93 7.15
CA GLU A 49 5.86 2.30 6.91
C GLU A 49 5.08 2.81 5.70
N LYS A 50 4.57 4.02 5.79
CA LYS A 50 3.93 4.67 4.66
C LYS A 50 4.46 6.08 4.56
N SER A 51 4.70 6.54 3.33
CA SER A 51 5.15 7.89 3.08
C SER A 51 3.97 8.74 2.66
N GLU A 52 3.67 9.75 3.45
CA GLU A 52 2.57 10.70 3.23
C GLU A 52 3.13 12.09 2.92
N PRO A 53 2.68 12.74 1.84
CA PRO A 53 3.05 14.13 1.58
C PRO A 53 2.44 15.05 2.65
N PHE A 54 3.24 16.02 3.13
CA PHE A 54 2.72 17.08 3.98
C PHE A 54 1.63 17.87 3.22
N GLY A 55 0.50 18.13 3.87
CA GLY A 55 -0.65 18.83 3.29
C GLY A 55 -1.65 17.96 2.50
N ASN A 56 -1.33 16.68 2.22
CA ASN A 56 -2.21 15.73 1.52
C ASN A 56 -2.97 16.35 0.32
N PRO A 57 -2.26 16.79 -0.74
CA PRO A 57 -2.89 17.48 -1.85
C PRO A 57 -3.89 16.57 -2.56
N LYS A 58 -5.18 16.90 -2.47
CA LYS A 58 -6.26 16.16 -3.12
C LYS A 58 -6.59 16.80 -4.46
N ARG A 59 -6.22 16.15 -5.57
CA ARG A 59 -6.62 16.60 -6.91
C ARG A 59 -8.10 16.25 -7.14
N LYS A 60 -8.94 17.24 -7.41
CA LYS A 60 -10.32 17.01 -7.83
C LYS A 60 -10.36 16.63 -9.32
N LYS A 61 -11.36 15.86 -9.73
CA LYS A 61 -11.61 15.65 -11.16
C LYS A 61 -12.10 16.99 -11.71
N GLN A 62 -11.46 17.47 -12.77
CA GLN A 62 -11.82 18.72 -13.44
C GLN A 62 -12.36 18.39 -14.83
N TRP A 63 -13.52 18.96 -15.15
CA TRP A 63 -14.03 19.03 -16.52
C TRP A 63 -13.64 20.40 -17.05
N LEU A 64 -12.76 20.44 -18.03
CA LEU A 64 -12.20 21.68 -18.56
C LEU A 64 -12.74 21.93 -19.96
N GLY A 65 -13.08 23.19 -20.23
CA GLY A 65 -13.43 23.65 -21.57
C GLY A 65 -12.23 23.66 -22.51
N ARG A 66 -12.48 23.78 -23.81
CA ARG A 66 -11.41 23.86 -24.83
C ARG A 66 -10.58 25.12 -24.56
N GLY A 67 -9.28 24.94 -24.26
CA GLY A 67 -8.35 26.03 -23.96
C GLY A 67 -8.17 26.37 -22.47
N GLN A 68 -8.90 25.72 -21.56
CA GLN A 68 -8.62 25.85 -20.12
C GLN A 68 -7.44 24.97 -19.70
N GLU A 69 -6.54 25.56 -18.92
CA GLU A 69 -5.39 24.84 -18.38
C GLU A 69 -5.78 24.04 -17.13
N PRO A 70 -5.34 22.77 -17.01
CA PRO A 70 -5.62 21.96 -15.84
C PRO A 70 -4.86 22.45 -14.61
N GLU A 71 -5.39 22.12 -13.43
CA GLU A 71 -4.69 22.32 -12.18
C GLU A 71 -3.34 21.57 -12.18
N LEU A 72 -2.29 22.29 -11.80
CA LEU A 72 -0.91 21.79 -11.77
C LEU A 72 -0.82 20.56 -10.86
N LYS A 73 0.02 19.60 -11.27
CA LYS A 73 0.26 18.41 -10.45
C LYS A 73 0.96 18.83 -9.16
N PRO A 74 0.52 18.33 -8.00
CA PRO A 74 1.22 18.59 -6.75
C PRO A 74 2.64 18.05 -6.83
N ASP A 75 3.55 18.77 -6.17
CA ASP A 75 4.97 18.42 -6.15
C ASP A 75 5.19 17.03 -5.52
N ILE A 76 5.75 16.12 -6.31
CA ILE A 76 6.08 14.76 -5.89
C ILE A 76 7.34 14.69 -5.03
N HIS A 77 8.18 15.74 -5.08
CA HIS A 77 9.43 15.89 -4.34
C HIS A 77 9.28 16.74 -3.06
N GLY A 78 8.06 17.21 -2.76
CA GLY A 78 7.77 17.94 -1.54
C GLY A 78 8.07 17.13 -0.28
N ARG A 79 8.12 17.81 0.87
CA ARG A 79 8.33 17.17 2.17
C ARG A 79 7.29 16.06 2.40
N LYS A 80 7.74 14.95 2.99
CA LYS A 80 6.90 13.80 3.35
C LYS A 80 7.16 13.41 4.80
N ALA A 81 6.11 13.00 5.49
CA ALA A 81 6.22 12.26 6.74
C ALA A 81 6.29 10.76 6.42
N ILE A 82 7.04 9.99 7.21
CA ILE A 82 7.10 8.53 7.10
C ILE A 82 6.67 7.92 8.43
N PRO A 83 5.38 7.91 8.76
CA PRO A 83 4.91 7.22 9.96
C PRO A 83 5.17 5.71 9.88
N CYS A 84 5.67 5.18 10.99
CA CYS A 84 5.86 3.76 11.25
C CYS A 84 4.76 3.30 12.22
N ILE A 85 3.84 2.46 11.76
CA ILE A 85 2.72 1.97 12.60
C ILE A 85 2.84 0.46 12.77
N ARG A 86 2.70 0.01 14.02
CA ARG A 86 2.53 -1.40 14.39
C ARG A 86 1.11 -1.62 14.90
N TRP A 87 0.40 -2.61 14.39
CA TRP A 87 -0.97 -2.93 14.78
C TRP A 87 -1.23 -4.43 14.83
N SER A 88 -2.17 -4.84 15.68
CA SER A 88 -2.72 -6.20 15.74
C SER A 88 -4.20 -6.16 15.35
N TYR A 89 -4.88 -7.31 15.40
CA TYR A 89 -6.34 -7.37 15.21
C TYR A 89 -7.13 -6.54 16.24
N LYS A 90 -6.56 -6.25 17.43
CA LYS A 90 -7.17 -5.41 18.47
C LYS A 90 -7.01 -3.91 18.22
N GLY A 91 -6.13 -3.51 17.30
CA GLY A 91 -5.88 -2.11 16.98
C GLY A 91 -4.39 -1.75 16.94
N VAL A 92 -4.11 -0.45 16.99
CA VAL A 92 -2.74 0.09 16.95
C VAL A 92 -2.03 -0.20 18.27
N VAL A 93 -0.85 -0.81 18.18
CA VAL A 93 0.00 -1.15 19.32
C VAL A 93 1.04 -0.05 19.55
N HIS A 94 1.61 0.50 18.48
CA HIS A 94 2.61 1.56 18.55
C HIS A 94 2.62 2.37 17.25
N PHE A 95 2.88 3.67 17.36
CA PHE A 95 3.16 4.53 16.22
C PHE A 95 4.39 5.40 16.51
N GLY A 96 5.21 5.63 15.49
CA GLY A 96 6.38 6.50 15.54
C GLY A 96 6.57 7.22 14.20
N THR A 97 7.52 8.15 14.19
CA THR A 97 7.96 8.92 13.02
C THR A 97 9.43 8.68 12.75
#